data_AF-A0AAW6LXD2-F1
#
_entry.id   AF-A0AAW6LXD2-F1
#
_cell.length_a   1.000
_cell.length_b   1.000
_cell.length_c   1.000
_cell.angle_alpha   90.00
_cell.angle_beta   90.00
_cell.angle_gamma   90.00
#
_symmetry.space_group_name_H-M   'P 1'
#
loop_
_entity.id
_entity.type
_entity.pdbx_description
1 polymer ?
#
loop_
_entity_poly.entity_id
_entity_poly.type
_entity_poly.pdbx_seq_one_letter_code
_entity_poly.pdbx_strand_id
1 'polypeptide(L)'
;MPNAADHLYVDAGIAASDALCCLRLGVHSNTGNHSEAIALLKRADRGSERHLNTLLNLKNKAAYTHQDLTSAELKKMNCAAEHLVEATKQAGVVRG
;
A
#
# COMPACT_ATOMS: atom_id res chain seq x y z
N MET A 1 12.55 -7.01 18.16
CA MET A 1 13.16 -6.10 17.17
C MET A 1 12.05 -5.84 16.17
N PRO A 2 11.53 -4.60 16.05
CA PRO A 2 10.55 -4.31 15.00
C PRO A 2 11.15 -4.78 13.68
N ASN A 3 10.48 -5.71 13.02
CA ASN A 3 11.04 -6.41 11.88
C ASN A 3 10.98 -5.46 10.68
N ALA A 4 12.07 -4.74 10.39
CA ALA A 4 12.20 -3.70 9.35
C ALA A 4 11.47 -3.99 8.01
N ALA A 5 11.24 -5.25 7.69
CA ALA A 5 10.35 -5.69 6.62
C ALA A 5 8.94 -5.05 6.67
N ASP A 6 8.33 -4.86 7.84
CA ASP A 6 7.00 -4.27 7.98
C ASP A 6 6.94 -2.82 7.48
N HIS A 7 7.90 -2.01 7.88
CA HIS A 7 8.09 -0.64 7.39
C HIS A 7 8.31 -0.64 5.87
N LEU A 8 9.21 -1.50 5.37
CA LEU A 8 9.49 -1.60 3.94
C LEU A 8 8.27 -2.01 3.11
N TYR A 9 7.44 -2.94 3.60
CA TYR A 9 6.20 -3.32 2.90
C TYR A 9 5.20 -2.18 2.83
N VAL A 10 5.09 -1.37 3.89
CA VAL A 10 4.20 -0.21 3.87
C VAL A 10 4.71 0.85 2.91
N ASP A 11 5.99 1.18 2.97
CA ASP A 11 6.59 2.19 2.09
C ASP A 11 6.47 1.78 0.62
N ALA A 12 6.71 0.49 0.32
CA ALA A 12 6.50 -0.07 -1.02
C ALA A 12 5.03 0.04 -1.48
N GLY A 13 4.08 -0.29 -0.60
CA GLY A 13 2.66 -0.21 -0.91
C GLY A 13 2.18 1.23 -1.14
N ILE A 14 2.66 2.19 -0.35
CA ILE A 14 2.36 3.62 -0.53
C ILE A 14 2.93 4.11 -1.87
N ALA A 15 4.21 3.85 -2.13
CA ALA A 15 4.86 4.26 -3.37
C ALA A 15 4.18 3.66 -4.61
N ALA A 16 3.82 2.37 -4.57
CA ALA A 16 3.06 1.71 -5.65
C ALA A 16 1.67 2.34 -5.84
N SER A 17 0.96 2.63 -4.75
CA SER A 17 -0.36 3.27 -4.80
C SER A 17 -0.29 4.67 -5.41
N ASP A 18 0.69 5.48 -5.02
CA ASP A 18 0.90 6.81 -5.58
C ASP A 18 1.28 6.74 -7.06
N ALA A 19 2.17 5.82 -7.44
CA ALA A 19 2.51 5.58 -8.84
C ALA A 19 1.28 5.19 -9.65
N LEU A 20 0.43 4.28 -9.14
CA LEU A 20 -0.80 3.89 -9.81
C LEU A 20 -1.80 5.04 -9.94
N CYS A 21 -1.93 5.88 -8.91
CA CYS A 21 -2.76 7.10 -8.97
C CYS A 21 -2.22 8.08 -10.03
N CYS A 22 -0.91 8.30 -10.07
CA CYS A 22 -0.27 9.12 -11.12
C CYS A 22 -0.49 8.52 -12.52
N LEU A 23 -0.38 7.20 -12.67
CA LEU A 23 -0.56 6.50 -13.93
C LEU A 23 -2.01 6.53 -14.44
N ARG A 24 -3.01 6.51 -13.56
CA ARG A 24 -4.42 6.46 -13.96
C ARG A 24 -5.11 7.83 -13.96
N LEU A 25 -4.78 8.67 -13.00
CA LEU A 25 -5.47 9.95 -12.72
C LEU A 25 -4.58 11.18 -12.93
N GLY A 26 -3.25 11.02 -13.02
CA GLY A 26 -2.31 12.13 -13.11
C GLY A 26 -2.10 12.90 -11.80
N VAL A 27 -2.57 12.35 -10.67
CA VAL A 27 -2.47 12.95 -9.33
C VAL A 27 -2.09 11.88 -8.31
N HIS A 28 -1.43 12.27 -7.21
CA HIS A 28 -1.22 11.43 -6.03
C HIS A 28 -1.70 12.14 -4.77
N SER A 29 -1.80 11.40 -3.65
CA SER A 29 -2.17 12.00 -2.36
C SER A 29 -0.96 12.74 -1.79
N ASN A 30 -1.13 14.00 -1.37
CA ASN A 30 -0.07 14.82 -0.78
C ASN A 30 -0.37 15.25 0.67
N THR A 31 -1.44 14.72 1.26
CA THR A 31 -1.99 15.23 2.53
C THR A 31 -1.51 14.45 3.76
N GLY A 32 -0.67 13.42 3.57
CA GLY A 32 -0.30 12.49 4.66
C GLY A 32 -1.50 11.71 5.24
N ASN A 33 -2.70 11.89 4.68
CA ASN A 33 -3.92 11.28 5.15
C ASN A 33 -4.13 9.92 4.47
N HIS A 34 -4.01 8.86 5.26
CA HIS A 34 -4.24 7.48 4.82
C HIS A 34 -5.62 7.28 4.17
N SER A 35 -6.67 7.90 4.71
CA SER A 35 -8.04 7.75 4.18
C SER A 35 -8.19 8.39 2.81
N GLU A 36 -7.53 9.52 2.57
CA GLU A 36 -7.52 10.17 1.26
C GLU A 36 -6.72 9.36 0.24
N ALA A 37 -5.57 8.79 0.63
CA ALA A 37 -4.78 7.91 -0.23
C ALA A 37 -5.59 6.68 -0.67
N ILE A 38 -6.32 6.04 0.27
CA ILE A 38 -7.23 4.91 -0.02
C ILE A 38 -8.36 5.34 -0.96
N ALA A 39 -8.99 6.49 -0.72
CA ALA A 39 -10.08 6.98 -1.56
C ALA A 39 -9.60 7.33 -2.98
N LEU A 40 -8.42 7.92 -3.11
CA LEU A 40 -7.81 8.23 -4.40
C LEU A 40 -7.43 6.95 -5.15
N LEU A 41 -6.80 5.99 -4.47
CA LEU A 41 -6.46 4.69 -5.03
C LEU A 41 -7.70 3.95 -5.53
N LYS A 42 -8.80 3.95 -4.76
CA LYS A 42 -10.07 3.36 -5.18
C LYS A 42 -10.64 3.98 -6.46
N ARG A 43 -10.39 5.27 -6.70
CA ARG A 43 -10.78 5.95 -7.94
C ARG A 43 -9.85 5.57 -9.10
N ALA A 44 -8.57 5.37 -8.83
CA ALA A 44 -7.57 4.99 -9.83
C ALA A 44 -7.72 3.53 -10.28
N ASP A 45 -7.92 2.61 -9.32
CA ASP A 45 -8.04 1.19 -9.53
C ASP A 45 -8.90 0.53 -8.43
N ARG A 46 -10.13 0.16 -8.79
CA ARG A 46 -11.07 -0.47 -7.85
C ARG A 46 -10.59 -1.86 -7.48
N GLY A 47 -10.46 -2.10 -6.17
CA GLY A 47 -9.99 -3.36 -5.61
C GLY A 47 -8.60 -3.24 -5.00
N SER A 48 -7.74 -2.34 -5.51
CA SER A 48 -6.40 -2.12 -4.97
C SER A 48 -6.40 -1.45 -3.59
N GLU A 49 -7.45 -0.68 -3.27
CA GLU A 49 -7.54 0.06 -2.00
C GLU A 49 -7.55 -0.84 -0.76
N ARG A 50 -8.03 -2.08 -0.91
CA ARG A 50 -8.06 -3.07 0.19
C ARG A 50 -6.66 -3.51 0.61
N HIS A 51 -5.73 -3.54 -0.34
CA HIS A 51 -4.35 -3.96 -0.11
C HIS A 51 -3.59 -2.85 0.63
N LEU A 52 -3.77 -1.60 0.19
CA LEU A 52 -3.23 -0.45 0.91
C LEU A 52 -3.80 -0.34 2.33
N ASN A 53 -5.12 -0.50 2.49
CA ASN A 53 -5.76 -0.49 3.80
C ASN A 53 -5.22 -1.59 4.74
N THR A 54 -4.92 -2.77 4.21
CA THR A 54 -4.33 -3.87 4.98
C THR A 54 -2.95 -3.49 5.54
N LEU A 55 -2.09 -2.89 4.70
CA LEU A 55 -0.76 -2.44 5.11
C LEU A 55 -0.82 -1.39 6.22
N LEU A 56 -1.69 -0.38 6.05
CA LEU A 56 -1.84 0.71 7.02
C LEU A 56 -2.41 0.23 8.36
N ASN A 57 -3.35 -0.72 8.35
CA ASN A 57 -3.90 -1.30 9.56
C ASN A 57 -2.86 -2.12 10.34
N LEU A 58 -2.03 -2.91 9.64
CA LEU A 58 -0.97 -3.69 10.28
C LEU A 58 0.15 -2.80 10.81
N LYS A 59 0.53 -1.73 10.08
CA LYS A 59 1.44 -0.69 10.58
C LYS A 59 0.93 -0.04 11.86
N ASN A 60 -0.33 0.39 11.86
CA ASN A 60 -0.95 1.00 13.04
C ASN A 60 -0.97 0.02 14.21
N LYS A 61 -1.34 -1.24 13.97
CA LYS A 61 -1.28 -2.27 15.01
C LYS A 61 0.12 -2.36 15.62
N ALA A 62 1.15 -2.57 14.81
CA ALA A 62 2.53 -2.69 15.29
C ALA A 62 2.99 -1.44 16.06
N ALA A 63 2.64 -0.25 15.56
CA ALA A 63 3.01 1.02 16.18
C ALA A 63 2.33 1.27 17.54
N TYR A 64 1.05 0.90 17.68
CA TYR A 64 0.25 1.24 18.86
C TYR A 64 0.12 0.13 19.88
N THR A 65 0.27 -1.15 19.50
CA THR A 65 0.17 -2.27 20.46
C THR A 65 1.51 -2.68 21.05
N HIS A 66 2.63 -2.12 20.57
CA HIS A 66 4.00 -2.53 20.94
C HIS A 66 4.24 -4.04 20.83
N GLN A 67 3.42 -4.74 20.03
CA GLN A 67 3.48 -6.17 19.82
C GLN A 67 4.06 -6.40 18.43
N ASP A 68 5.11 -7.20 18.36
CA ASP A 68 5.71 -7.58 17.08
C ASP A 68 4.67 -8.30 16.21
N LEU A 69 4.70 -8.02 14.91
CA LEU A 69 3.86 -8.69 13.94
C LEU A 69 4.23 -10.17 13.83
N THR A 70 3.21 -11.02 13.77
CA THR A 70 3.40 -12.44 13.53
C THR A 70 3.90 -12.71 12.11
N SER A 71 4.56 -13.85 11.88
CA SER A 71 4.96 -14.26 10.53
C SER A 71 3.80 -14.33 9.54
N ALA A 72 2.60 -14.65 10.02
CA ALA A 72 1.38 -14.66 9.19
C ALA A 72 0.95 -13.25 8.77
N GLU A 73 1.10 -12.26 9.65
CA GLU A 73 0.81 -10.85 9.36
C GLU A 73 1.85 -10.26 8.41
N LEU A 74 3.13 -10.54 8.63
CA LEU A 74 4.20 -10.14 7.71
C LEU A 74 3.98 -10.74 6.31
N LYS A 75 3.58 -12.01 6.22
CA LYS A 75 3.21 -12.63 4.94
C LYS A 75 2.04 -11.90 4.27
N LYS A 76 1.01 -11.52 5.04
CA LYS A 76 -0.11 -10.72 4.52
C LYS A 76 0.33 -9.35 4.01
N MET A 77 1.24 -8.68 4.71
CA MET A 77 1.81 -7.41 4.25
C MET A 77 2.56 -7.58 2.94
N ASN A 78 3.43 -8.59 2.86
CA ASN A 78 4.17 -8.90 1.63
C ASN A 78 3.23 -9.12 0.44
N CYS A 79 2.22 -9.99 0.58
CA CYS A 79 1.26 -10.24 -0.49
C CYS A 79 0.48 -8.96 -0.89
N ALA A 80 0.08 -8.14 0.09
CA ALA A 80 -0.62 -6.89 -0.20
C ALA A 80 0.26 -5.90 -0.96
N ALA A 81 1.52 -5.73 -0.56
CA ALA A 81 2.48 -4.88 -1.26
C ALA A 81 2.75 -5.39 -2.68
N GLU A 82 2.96 -6.70 -2.86
CA GLU A 82 3.16 -7.34 -4.16
C GLU A 82 1.99 -7.09 -5.11
N HIS A 83 0.75 -7.24 -4.63
CA HIS A 83 -0.45 -6.95 -5.44
C HIS A 83 -0.48 -5.50 -5.94
N LEU A 84 -0.11 -4.51 -5.11
CA LEU A 84 -0.07 -3.10 -5.51
C LEU A 84 1.03 -2.84 -6.54
N VAL A 85 2.21 -3.44 -6.35
CA VAL A 85 3.33 -3.33 -7.29
C VAL A 85 2.97 -3.93 -8.65
N GLU A 86 2.36 -5.13 -8.66
CA GLU A 86 1.93 -5.76 -9.92
C GLU A 86 0.82 -4.96 -10.60
N ALA A 87 -0.18 -4.45 -9.87
CA ALA A 87 -1.19 -3.56 -10.44
C ALA A 87 -0.58 -2.32 -11.09
N THR A 88 0.44 -1.74 -10.45
CA THR A 88 1.20 -0.60 -10.98
C THR A 88 1.95 -0.95 -12.26
N LYS A 89 2.65 -2.08 -12.29
CA LYS A 89 3.36 -2.57 -13.49
C LYS A 89 2.39 -2.77 -14.65
N GLN A 90 1.27 -3.44 -14.41
CA GLN A 90 0.25 -3.67 -15.44
C GLN A 90 -0.34 -2.35 -15.96
N ALA A 91 -0.58 -1.37 -15.08
CA ALA A 91 -1.02 -0.04 -15.50
C ALA A 91 0.03 0.72 -16.34
N GLY A 92 1.32 0.53 -16.05
CA GLY A 92 2.42 1.12 -16.80
C GLY A 92 2.58 0.54 -18.21
N VAL A 93 2.38 -0.77 -18.38
CA VAL A 93 2.45 -1.44 -19.69
C VAL A 93 1.37 -0.93 -20.65
N VAL A 94 0.18 -0.59 -20.15
CA VAL A 94 -0.93 -0.05 -20.97
C VAL A 94 -0.65 1.37 -21.51
N ARG A 95 0.35 2.08 -20.96
CA ARG A 95 0.77 3.42 -21.42
C ARG A 95 1.98 3.42 -22.35
N GLY A 96 2.61 2.26 -22.59
CA GLY A 96 3.78 2.09 -23.45
C GLY A 96 3.43 1.84 -24.91
#